data_AF-A0A968Y0C7-F1
#
_entry.id   AF-A0A968Y0C7-F1
#
_cell.length_a   1.000
_cell.length_b   1.000
_cell.length_c   1.000
_cell.angle_alpha   90.00
_cell.angle_beta   90.00
_cell.angle_gamma   90.00
#
_symmetry.space_group_name_H-M   'P 1'
#
loop_
_entity.id
_entity.type
_entity.pdbx_description
1 polymer ?
#
loop_
_entity_poly.entity_id
_entity_poly.type
_entity_poly.pdbx_seq_one_letter_code
_entity_poly.pdbx_strand_id
1 'polypeptide(L)'
;MLSGQVVPDFMENKENFTDPSDGIGNRIEENIQEGRSRPPSSLVWAIALAALILFLSSSLRHALFQSTAFDLGIFDQAIYLISQNQTPFSSLMGIHILGDHAAIVHYLLALPYKIYPNVHWLFLVQAIALSLGAWPSWSLARLAGLHREQSLAIALIYLLYPVVFNINLFDFHPEVIALPAILAAILAARLNKLAWFCTAILLILSCKAVLSITVAAMGFWLLFCEKKPRFGAIALLFGTAWFFIASGKIIPYFSGSEVAGVGRYGYLGNSLLEIALNLLLKPQLVLGKILTFDTFKYLFNLTLPVIWLLLPFSRKIGLGYLTALIPALPTIFINSLSDLPFQRSLAYQYSVPIVPFLILAAIDRATTRRITEKSETSESEKARDRPFLNTVNFAKIPPVTILSSFRKKFKLPPLWLGMQLPKTMIIWSLIIFLFLGESKDFLLYLNRLDTWQATREAIAQVQPQSSILTDNRLAPHFAHRPIVKLLSQLSPQTNLAEFEYILFNLRHPWPDTDKIGASLANQLKNSPDFQLTYQKNDVLLFKRNARSNT
;
A
#
# COMPACT_ATOMS: atom_id res chain seq x y z
N MET A 1 -96.22 18.41 0.88
CA MET A 1 -95.29 17.49 0.17
C MET A 1 -93.94 17.58 0.89
N LEU A 2 -93.44 16.41 1.31
CA LEU A 2 -92.15 16.03 1.93
C LEU A 2 -90.97 16.97 1.55
N SER A 3 -90.14 17.53 2.44
CA SER A 3 -89.18 17.01 3.45
C SER A 3 -87.98 16.23 2.89
N GLY A 4 -86.75 16.68 3.23
CA GLY A 4 -85.49 15.92 3.11
C GLY A 4 -84.30 16.82 2.73
N GLN A 5 -83.60 17.47 3.65
CA GLN A 5 -82.49 17.00 4.51
C GLN A 5 -81.19 16.54 3.79
N VAL A 6 -80.14 17.23 4.21
CA VAL A 6 -78.69 17.05 4.11
C VAL A 6 -78.23 15.58 4.21
N VAL A 7 -77.29 15.20 3.33
CA VAL A 7 -76.36 14.07 3.52
C VAL A 7 -74.93 14.61 3.36
N PRO A 8 -74.06 14.52 4.38
CA PRO A 8 -72.61 14.64 4.21
C PRO A 8 -72.01 13.25 3.94
N ASP A 9 -70.92 13.13 3.17
CA ASP A 9 -69.92 12.09 3.50
C ASP A 9 -68.56 12.18 2.80
N PHE A 10 -67.56 11.98 3.67
CA PHE A 10 -66.18 11.52 3.54
C PHE A 10 -65.24 12.16 2.50
N MET A 11 -64.46 13.14 3.01
CA MET A 11 -63.07 13.30 2.60
C MET A 11 -62.28 12.05 3.00
N GLU A 12 -61.96 11.22 2.02
CA GLU A 12 -61.00 10.14 2.15
C GLU A 12 -59.60 10.76 2.24
N ASN A 13 -59.09 10.86 3.47
CA ASN A 13 -57.72 11.25 3.75
C ASN A 13 -56.79 10.15 3.21
N LYS A 14 -56.35 10.26 1.95
CA LYS A 14 -55.25 9.46 1.41
C LYS A 14 -53.96 9.91 2.10
N GLU A 15 -53.72 9.42 3.31
CA GLU A 15 -52.37 9.33 3.83
C GLU A 15 -51.57 8.47 2.85
N ASN A 16 -50.69 9.12 2.09
CA ASN A 16 -49.68 8.48 1.26
C ASN A 16 -48.79 7.64 2.18
N PHE A 17 -49.15 6.37 2.37
CA PHE A 17 -48.23 5.35 2.83
C PHE A 17 -47.21 5.10 1.71
N THR A 18 -46.17 5.94 1.65
CA THR A 18 -44.96 5.61 0.90
C THR A 18 -44.41 4.31 1.45
N ASP A 19 -44.34 3.28 0.61
CA ASP A 19 -43.74 2.00 0.97
C ASP A 19 -42.29 2.24 1.45
N PRO A 20 -41.92 1.78 2.66
CA PRO A 20 -40.54 1.87 3.15
C PRO A 20 -39.51 1.29 2.17
N SER A 21 -39.91 0.36 1.30
CA SER A 21 -39.05 -0.25 0.27
C SER A 21 -38.62 0.76 -0.82
N ASP A 22 -39.51 1.66 -1.25
CA ASP A 22 -39.23 2.72 -2.22
C ASP A 22 -38.20 3.71 -1.69
N GLY A 23 -38.24 4.01 -0.39
CA GLY A 23 -37.29 4.91 0.27
C GLY A 23 -35.86 4.34 0.36
N ILE A 24 -35.70 3.01 0.42
CA ILE A 24 -34.38 2.34 0.45
C ILE A 24 -33.81 2.26 -0.97
N GLY A 25 -34.62 1.87 -1.95
CA GLY A 25 -34.21 1.81 -3.37
C GLY A 25 -33.71 3.16 -3.88
N ASN A 26 -34.46 4.23 -3.61
CA ASN A 26 -34.09 5.60 -4.02
C ASN A 26 -32.75 6.06 -3.41
N ARG A 27 -32.47 5.71 -2.14
CA ARG A 27 -31.19 6.05 -1.48
C ARG A 27 -30.01 5.27 -2.05
N ILE A 28 -30.20 4.01 -2.43
CA ILE A 28 -29.14 3.21 -3.05
C ILE A 28 -28.77 3.80 -4.41
N GLU A 29 -29.77 4.17 -5.22
CA GLU A 29 -29.54 4.77 -6.54
C GLU A 29 -28.88 6.16 -6.42
N GLU A 30 -29.31 6.98 -5.46
CA GLU A 30 -28.67 8.27 -5.15
C GLU A 30 -27.19 8.08 -4.76
N ASN A 31 -26.89 7.14 -3.84
CA ASN A 31 -25.51 6.85 -3.45
C ASN A 31 -24.66 6.32 -4.62
N ILE A 32 -25.25 5.55 -5.55
CA ILE A 32 -24.57 5.10 -6.77
C ILE A 32 -24.20 6.28 -7.66
N GLN A 33 -25.12 7.23 -7.84
CA GLN A 33 -24.85 8.48 -8.58
C GLN A 33 -23.76 9.30 -7.88
N GLU A 34 -23.80 9.41 -6.55
CA GLU A 34 -22.77 10.10 -5.78
C GLU A 34 -21.39 9.42 -5.89
N GLY A 35 -21.32 8.09 -5.84
CA GLY A 35 -20.07 7.34 -6.01
C GLY A 35 -19.46 7.50 -7.40
N ARG A 36 -20.28 7.76 -8.42
CA ARG A 36 -19.87 8.07 -9.80
C ARG A 36 -19.54 9.54 -10.02
N SER A 37 -19.86 10.42 -9.06
CA SER A 37 -19.65 11.86 -9.23
C SER A 37 -18.16 12.19 -9.41
N ARG A 38 -17.88 13.28 -10.12
CA ARG A 38 -16.50 13.74 -10.31
C ARG A 38 -15.93 14.19 -8.96
N PRO A 39 -14.66 13.88 -8.66
CA PRO A 39 -14.02 14.39 -7.46
C PRO A 39 -14.04 15.91 -7.48
N PRO A 40 -14.24 16.57 -6.33
CA PRO A 40 -14.20 18.03 -6.26
C PRO A 40 -12.81 18.54 -6.65
N SER A 41 -12.73 19.76 -7.18
CA SER A 41 -11.46 20.38 -7.60
C SER A 41 -10.42 20.39 -6.48
N SER A 42 -10.84 20.58 -5.22
CA SER A 42 -9.96 20.51 -4.05
C SER A 42 -9.25 19.16 -3.91
N LEU A 43 -9.94 18.05 -4.20
CA LEU A 43 -9.35 16.72 -4.16
C LEU A 43 -8.39 16.50 -5.34
N VAL A 44 -8.75 16.96 -6.53
CA VAL A 44 -7.87 16.87 -7.70
C VAL A 44 -6.56 17.63 -7.45
N TRP A 45 -6.64 18.85 -6.92
CA TRP A 45 -5.46 19.62 -6.52
C TRP A 45 -4.66 18.95 -5.40
N ALA A 46 -5.31 18.34 -4.41
CA ALA A 46 -4.63 17.59 -3.37
C ALA A 46 -3.85 16.39 -3.92
N ILE A 47 -4.45 15.63 -4.85
CA ILE A 47 -3.79 14.50 -5.53
C ILE A 47 -2.60 15.00 -6.36
N ALA A 48 -2.78 16.06 -7.14
CA ALA A 48 -1.71 16.62 -7.97
C ALA A 48 -0.55 17.15 -7.12
N LEU A 49 -0.86 17.86 -6.02
CA LEU A 49 0.14 18.37 -5.08
C LEU A 49 0.88 17.23 -4.36
N ALA A 50 0.16 16.20 -3.91
CA ALA A 50 0.77 15.03 -3.30
C ALA A 50 1.71 14.33 -4.29
N ALA A 51 1.27 14.09 -5.53
CA ALA A 51 2.11 13.47 -6.55
C ALA A 51 3.36 14.30 -6.84
N LEU A 52 3.24 15.63 -6.91
CA LEU A 52 4.38 16.51 -7.11
C LEU A 52 5.37 16.43 -5.93
N ILE A 53 4.90 16.51 -4.69
CA ILE A 53 5.74 16.43 -3.49
C ILE A 53 6.46 15.07 -3.45
N LEU A 54 5.74 13.98 -3.67
CA LEU A 54 6.29 12.63 -3.67
C LEU A 54 7.34 12.45 -4.78
N PHE A 55 7.05 12.91 -6.00
CA PHE A 55 8.00 12.86 -7.11
C PHE A 55 9.29 13.64 -6.82
N LEU A 56 9.16 14.88 -6.31
CA LEU A 56 10.30 15.70 -5.94
C LEU A 56 11.12 15.07 -4.81
N SER A 57 10.45 14.42 -3.85
CA SER A 57 11.09 13.74 -2.73
C SER A 57 11.98 12.58 -3.19
N SER A 58 11.45 11.68 -4.03
CA SER A 58 12.21 10.55 -4.57
C SER A 58 13.32 11.02 -5.50
N SER A 59 13.07 12.07 -6.30
CA SER A 59 14.07 12.67 -7.18
C SER A 59 15.22 13.30 -6.40
N LEU A 60 14.93 14.02 -5.32
CA LEU A 60 15.94 14.62 -4.44
C LEU A 60 16.77 13.54 -3.74
N ARG A 61 16.12 12.51 -3.21
CA ARG A 61 16.79 11.34 -2.61
C ARG A 61 17.78 10.70 -3.60
N HIS A 62 17.35 10.48 -4.84
CA HIS A 62 18.20 9.94 -5.89
C HIS A 62 19.37 10.90 -6.20
N ALA A 63 19.09 12.19 -6.43
CA ALA A 63 20.11 13.19 -6.72
C ALA A 63 21.18 13.34 -5.62
N LEU A 64 20.85 12.99 -4.37
CA LEU A 64 21.76 13.01 -3.22
C LEU A 64 22.44 11.65 -2.94
N PHE A 65 22.41 10.71 -3.89
CA PHE A 65 23.04 9.38 -3.77
C PHE A 65 22.50 8.55 -2.60
N GLN A 66 21.19 8.62 -2.38
CA GLN A 66 20.51 7.89 -1.31
C GLN A 66 19.69 6.68 -1.81
N SER A 67 19.49 6.56 -3.12
CA SER A 67 18.92 5.35 -3.76
C SER A 67 19.79 4.11 -3.54
N THR A 68 19.21 2.91 -3.57
CA THR A 68 19.94 1.65 -3.36
C THR A 68 19.78 0.65 -4.51
N ALA A 69 20.72 -0.27 -4.63
CA ALA A 69 20.79 -1.19 -5.76
C ALA A 69 19.74 -2.29 -5.71
N PHE A 70 19.51 -2.87 -4.51
CA PHE A 70 18.68 -4.07 -4.34
C PHE A 70 17.20 -3.88 -4.70
N ASP A 71 16.70 -2.65 -4.72
CA ASP A 71 15.35 -2.35 -5.18
C ASP A 71 15.42 -1.51 -6.46
N LEU A 72 15.79 -0.22 -6.35
CA LEU A 72 15.76 0.67 -7.51
C LEU A 72 16.70 0.22 -8.63
N GLY A 73 17.94 -0.11 -8.31
CA GLY A 73 18.94 -0.49 -9.31
C GLY A 73 18.54 -1.73 -10.11
N ILE A 74 18.01 -2.75 -9.42
CA ILE A 74 17.55 -4.01 -10.05
C ILE A 74 16.38 -3.75 -11.01
N PHE A 75 15.36 -3.00 -10.57
CA PHE A 75 14.20 -2.70 -11.41
C PHE A 75 14.55 -1.77 -12.57
N ASP A 76 15.32 -0.72 -12.32
CA ASP A 76 15.74 0.25 -13.34
C ASP A 76 16.60 -0.41 -14.43
N GLN A 77 17.55 -1.27 -14.04
CA GLN A 77 18.35 -2.03 -15.00
C GLN A 77 17.47 -2.95 -15.84
N ALA A 78 16.61 -3.75 -15.21
CA ALA A 78 15.78 -4.69 -15.93
C ALA A 78 14.84 -3.98 -16.92
N ILE A 79 14.17 -2.90 -16.49
CA ILE A 79 13.26 -2.11 -17.34
C ILE A 79 14.01 -1.46 -18.50
N TYR A 80 15.21 -0.93 -18.24
CA TYR A 80 16.09 -0.45 -19.29
C TYR A 80 16.39 -1.55 -20.32
N LEU A 81 16.80 -2.74 -19.90
CA LEU A 81 17.10 -3.86 -20.81
C LEU A 81 15.88 -4.28 -21.63
N ILE A 82 14.68 -4.36 -21.03
CA ILE A 82 13.43 -4.61 -21.77
C ILE A 82 13.25 -3.56 -22.87
N SER A 83 13.44 -2.28 -22.57
CA SER A 83 13.26 -1.17 -23.53
C SER A 83 14.22 -1.25 -24.73
N GLN A 84 15.39 -1.87 -24.53
CA GLN A 84 16.40 -2.11 -25.56
C GLN A 84 16.21 -3.44 -26.31
N ASN A 85 15.10 -4.15 -26.09
CA ASN A 85 14.85 -5.51 -26.60
C ASN A 85 15.93 -6.52 -26.20
N GLN A 86 16.58 -6.32 -25.05
CA GLN A 86 17.55 -7.25 -24.48
C GLN A 86 16.87 -8.15 -23.46
N THR A 87 17.48 -9.30 -23.18
CA THR A 87 17.06 -10.16 -22.07
C THR A 87 17.12 -9.37 -20.77
N PRO A 88 16.03 -9.26 -19.99
CA PRO A 88 16.01 -8.47 -18.76
C PRO A 88 16.64 -9.24 -17.58
N PHE A 89 17.91 -9.58 -17.77
CA PHE A 89 18.78 -10.18 -16.78
C PHE A 89 19.42 -9.08 -15.95
N SER A 90 19.10 -9.03 -14.66
CA SER A 90 19.69 -8.06 -13.76
C SER A 90 21.06 -8.56 -13.31
N SER A 91 22.15 -7.88 -13.69
CA SER A 91 23.49 -8.22 -13.21
C SER A 91 23.67 -7.92 -11.72
N LEU A 92 22.82 -7.05 -11.16
CA LEU A 92 22.75 -6.76 -9.73
C LEU A 92 22.11 -7.90 -8.92
N MET A 93 21.26 -8.74 -9.54
CA MET A 93 20.65 -9.91 -8.89
C MET A 93 21.24 -11.24 -9.34
N GLY A 94 21.77 -11.31 -10.56
CA GLY A 94 22.24 -12.55 -11.19
C GLY A 94 21.13 -13.43 -11.76
N ILE A 95 19.92 -12.89 -11.98
CA ILE A 95 18.77 -13.63 -12.53
C ILE A 95 17.95 -12.78 -13.50
N HIS A 96 17.10 -13.44 -14.28
CA HIS A 96 16.06 -12.77 -15.06
C HIS A 96 15.02 -12.12 -14.14
N ILE A 97 14.54 -10.91 -14.46
CA ILE A 97 13.69 -10.12 -13.55
C ILE A 97 12.36 -10.80 -13.17
N LEU A 98 11.82 -11.66 -14.04
CA LEU A 98 10.63 -12.47 -13.73
C LEU A 98 10.89 -13.55 -12.66
N GLY A 99 12.15 -13.94 -12.47
CA GLY A 99 12.57 -14.88 -11.42
C GLY A 99 12.56 -14.28 -10.02
N ASP A 100 12.54 -12.95 -9.89
CA ASP A 100 12.45 -12.31 -8.57
C ASP A 100 11.01 -12.35 -8.05
N HIS A 101 10.10 -11.69 -8.76
CA HIS A 101 8.77 -11.38 -8.27
C HIS A 101 7.64 -11.67 -9.27
N ALA A 102 7.97 -12.25 -10.43
CA ALA A 102 7.07 -12.40 -11.58
C ALA A 102 6.30 -11.10 -11.92
N ALA A 103 6.94 -9.96 -11.73
CA ALA A 103 6.37 -8.64 -11.97
C ALA A 103 6.34 -8.33 -13.47
N ILE A 104 5.25 -8.73 -14.14
CA ILE A 104 5.04 -8.48 -15.58
C ILE A 104 4.86 -6.99 -15.87
N VAL A 105 4.43 -6.18 -14.90
CA VAL A 105 4.25 -4.74 -15.07
C VAL A 105 5.53 -4.02 -15.55
N HIS A 106 6.71 -4.57 -15.28
CA HIS A 106 7.98 -4.04 -15.78
C HIS A 106 8.02 -3.88 -17.31
N TYR A 107 7.35 -4.76 -18.06
CA TYR A 107 7.28 -4.65 -19.52
C TYR A 107 6.46 -3.43 -19.98
N LEU A 108 5.41 -3.08 -19.25
CA LEU A 108 4.65 -1.85 -19.51
C LEU A 108 5.46 -0.61 -19.14
N LEU A 109 6.20 -0.68 -18.03
CA LEU A 109 7.08 0.41 -17.58
C LEU A 109 8.29 0.65 -18.51
N ALA A 110 8.63 -0.33 -19.35
CA ALA A 110 9.69 -0.18 -20.34
C ALA A 110 9.28 0.68 -21.56
N LEU A 111 7.98 0.90 -21.78
CA LEU A 111 7.50 1.75 -22.88
C LEU A 111 8.04 3.19 -22.82
N PRO A 112 7.95 3.94 -21.70
CA PRO A 112 8.54 5.28 -21.62
C PRO A 112 10.08 5.27 -21.74
N TYR A 113 10.75 4.20 -21.30
CA TYR A 113 12.21 4.05 -21.44
C TYR A 113 12.64 3.94 -22.90
N LYS A 114 11.77 3.43 -23.78
CA LYS A 114 12.01 3.39 -25.23
C LYS A 114 12.04 4.78 -25.86
N ILE A 115 11.33 5.75 -25.28
CA ILE A 115 11.36 7.16 -25.71
C ILE A 115 12.62 7.82 -25.14
N TYR A 116 12.82 7.68 -23.83
CA TYR A 116 13.98 8.23 -23.13
C TYR A 116 14.28 7.41 -21.87
N PRO A 117 15.40 6.66 -21.82
CA PRO A 117 15.74 5.83 -20.67
C PRO A 117 16.13 6.71 -19.48
N ASN A 118 15.23 6.80 -18.50
CA ASN A 118 15.42 7.67 -17.34
C ASN A 118 14.67 7.12 -16.12
N VAL A 119 15.37 7.00 -14.99
CA VAL A 119 14.83 6.49 -13.72
C VAL A 119 13.66 7.32 -13.17
N HIS A 120 13.57 8.61 -13.53
CA HIS A 120 12.51 9.50 -13.07
C HIS A 120 11.12 9.07 -13.57
N TRP A 121 11.03 8.25 -14.63
CA TRP A 121 9.75 7.62 -15.00
C TRP A 121 9.20 6.74 -13.88
N LEU A 122 10.06 5.98 -13.19
CA LEU A 122 9.66 5.13 -12.08
C LEU A 122 9.21 5.96 -10.87
N PHE A 123 9.94 7.03 -10.56
CA PHE A 123 9.55 7.96 -9.49
C PHE A 123 8.20 8.63 -9.79
N LEU A 124 7.98 9.03 -11.04
CA LEU A 124 6.73 9.66 -11.47
C LEU A 124 5.57 8.68 -11.36
N VAL A 125 5.73 7.45 -11.87
CA VAL A 125 4.70 6.39 -11.78
C VAL A 125 4.38 6.08 -10.32
N GLN A 126 5.39 5.93 -9.46
CA GLN A 126 5.20 5.67 -8.04
C GLN A 126 4.43 6.81 -7.36
N ALA A 127 4.86 8.05 -7.55
CA ALA A 127 4.22 9.22 -6.96
C ALA A 127 2.76 9.40 -7.41
N ILE A 128 2.48 9.21 -8.70
CA ILE A 128 1.12 9.27 -9.26
C ILE A 128 0.28 8.12 -8.69
N ALA A 129 0.76 6.88 -8.73
CA ALA A 129 0.00 5.71 -8.27
C ALA A 129 -0.39 5.83 -6.78
N LEU A 130 0.57 6.20 -5.93
CA LEU A 130 0.34 6.40 -4.50
C LEU A 130 -0.70 7.49 -4.25
N SER A 131 -0.61 8.62 -4.94
CA SER A 131 -1.54 9.74 -4.77
C SER A 131 -2.93 9.44 -5.34
N LEU A 132 -3.00 8.69 -6.45
CA LEU A 132 -4.24 8.41 -7.17
C LEU A 132 -5.23 7.60 -6.33
N GLY A 133 -4.76 6.79 -5.36
CA GLY A 133 -5.64 6.00 -4.47
C GLY A 133 -6.57 6.85 -3.59
N ALA A 134 -6.31 8.15 -3.44
CA ALA A 134 -7.22 9.07 -2.77
C ALA A 134 -8.56 9.21 -3.50
N TRP A 135 -8.56 9.12 -4.84
CA TRP A 135 -9.78 9.20 -5.64
C TRP A 135 -10.72 8.01 -5.38
N PRO A 136 -10.36 6.74 -5.60
CA PRO A 136 -11.27 5.64 -5.33
C PRO A 136 -11.63 5.55 -3.84
N SER A 137 -10.76 5.99 -2.91
CA SER A 137 -11.11 6.13 -1.49
C SER A 137 -12.27 7.12 -1.27
N TRP A 138 -12.21 8.30 -1.90
CA TRP A 138 -13.29 9.29 -1.88
C TRP A 138 -14.58 8.75 -2.51
N SER A 139 -14.47 8.12 -3.68
CA SER A 139 -15.63 7.56 -4.40
C SER A 139 -16.29 6.42 -3.63
N LEU A 140 -15.52 5.56 -2.96
CA LEU A 140 -16.04 4.52 -2.08
C LEU A 140 -16.76 5.12 -0.87
N ALA A 141 -16.23 6.19 -0.28
CA ALA A 141 -16.88 6.91 0.81
C ALA A 141 -18.22 7.54 0.37
N ARG A 142 -18.28 8.16 -0.81
CA ARG A 142 -19.52 8.67 -1.41
C ARG A 142 -20.51 7.56 -1.73
N LEU A 143 -20.03 6.45 -2.29
CA LEU A 143 -20.86 5.28 -2.60
C LEU A 143 -21.45 4.64 -1.34
N ALA A 144 -20.74 4.71 -0.21
CA ALA A 144 -21.25 4.31 1.09
C ALA A 144 -22.24 5.34 1.70
N GLY A 145 -22.48 6.45 0.99
CA GLY A 145 -23.42 7.51 1.36
C GLY A 145 -22.82 8.60 2.23
N LEU A 146 -21.52 8.57 2.58
CA LEU A 146 -20.91 9.61 3.42
C LEU A 146 -21.00 10.98 2.73
N HIS A 147 -21.24 12.03 3.52
CA HIS A 147 -21.32 13.39 2.97
C HIS A 147 -19.97 13.84 2.37
N ARG A 148 -20.02 14.85 1.50
CA ARG A 148 -18.85 15.34 0.75
C ARG A 148 -17.64 15.63 1.63
N GLU A 149 -17.82 16.28 2.78
CA GLU A 149 -16.72 16.61 3.70
C GLU A 149 -16.09 15.39 4.36
N GLN A 150 -16.90 14.41 4.76
CA GLN A 150 -16.42 13.15 5.33
C GLN A 150 -15.64 12.34 4.29
N SER A 151 -16.15 12.29 3.06
CA SER A 151 -15.48 11.62 1.96
C SER A 151 -14.15 12.29 1.61
N LEU A 152 -14.09 13.63 1.66
CA LEU A 152 -12.85 14.40 1.52
C LEU A 152 -11.87 14.07 2.65
N ALA A 153 -12.34 13.99 3.90
CA ALA A 153 -11.48 13.59 5.01
C ALA A 153 -10.90 12.19 4.81
N ILE A 154 -11.69 11.20 4.39
CA ILE A 154 -11.19 9.85 4.09
C ILE A 154 -10.07 9.88 3.03
N ALA A 155 -10.25 10.66 1.96
CA ALA A 155 -9.23 10.81 0.93
C ALA A 155 -7.94 11.47 1.44
N LEU A 156 -8.05 12.47 2.32
CA LEU A 156 -6.90 13.12 2.95
C LEU A 156 -6.20 12.20 3.97
N ILE A 157 -6.95 11.41 4.74
CA ILE A 157 -6.41 10.39 5.66
C ILE A 157 -5.60 9.36 4.87
N TYR A 158 -6.10 8.95 3.71
CA TYR A 158 -5.38 8.07 2.79
C TYR A 158 -4.05 8.71 2.33
N LEU A 159 -4.05 9.98 1.89
CA LEU A 159 -2.83 10.66 1.45
C LEU A 159 -1.81 10.85 2.59
N LEU A 160 -2.31 11.07 3.81
CA LEU A 160 -1.52 11.21 5.04
C LEU A 160 -1.19 9.85 5.68
N TYR A 161 -1.51 8.73 5.05
CA TYR A 161 -1.24 7.42 5.64
C TYR A 161 0.28 7.16 5.64
N PRO A 162 0.91 6.84 6.78
CA PRO A 162 2.37 6.68 6.85
C PRO A 162 2.94 5.71 5.81
N VAL A 163 2.27 4.57 5.58
CA VAL A 163 2.68 3.59 4.54
C VAL A 163 2.73 4.20 3.14
N VAL A 164 1.78 5.08 2.78
CA VAL A 164 1.71 5.73 1.45
C VAL A 164 2.88 6.70 1.26
N PHE A 165 3.25 7.43 2.31
CA PHE A 165 4.36 8.37 2.26
C PHE A 165 5.73 7.68 2.37
N ASN A 166 5.89 6.78 3.34
CA ASN A 166 7.16 6.16 3.65
C ASN A 166 7.71 5.32 2.50
N ILE A 167 6.85 4.53 1.83
CA ILE A 167 7.28 3.76 0.65
C ILE A 167 7.80 4.64 -0.48
N ASN A 168 7.31 5.88 -0.59
CA ASN A 168 7.82 6.82 -1.58
C ASN A 168 9.22 7.36 -1.24
N LEU A 169 9.54 7.44 0.05
CA LEU A 169 10.88 7.78 0.54
C LEU A 169 11.85 6.59 0.47
N PHE A 170 11.33 5.40 0.19
CA PHE A 170 12.12 4.23 -0.18
C PHE A 170 12.29 4.14 -1.70
N ASP A 171 12.95 3.09 -2.17
CA ASP A 171 13.17 2.84 -3.60
C ASP A 171 11.89 2.41 -4.32
N PHE A 172 11.91 2.44 -5.67
CA PHE A 172 10.74 2.11 -6.49
C PHE A 172 10.27 0.68 -6.25
N HIS A 173 8.95 0.48 -6.13
CA HIS A 173 8.34 -0.85 -6.03
C HIS A 173 7.11 -0.98 -6.94
N PRO A 174 6.96 -2.06 -7.73
CA PRO A 174 5.79 -2.23 -8.59
C PRO A 174 4.46 -2.36 -7.81
N GLU A 175 4.50 -2.78 -6.54
CA GLU A 175 3.33 -2.91 -5.68
C GLU A 175 2.57 -1.59 -5.44
N VAL A 176 3.23 -0.43 -5.58
CA VAL A 176 2.58 0.88 -5.44
C VAL A 176 1.46 1.09 -6.46
N ILE A 177 1.58 0.47 -7.64
CA ILE A 177 0.58 0.52 -8.73
C ILE A 177 -0.66 -0.30 -8.34
N ALA A 178 -0.47 -1.39 -7.60
CA ALA A 178 -1.57 -2.24 -7.15
C ALA A 178 -2.46 -1.53 -6.12
N LEU A 179 -1.93 -0.60 -5.34
CA LEU A 179 -2.65 0.09 -4.28
C LEU A 179 -3.93 0.81 -4.78
N PRO A 180 -3.86 1.79 -5.71
CA PRO A 180 -5.07 2.38 -6.28
C PRO A 180 -5.91 1.37 -7.07
N ALA A 181 -5.29 0.35 -7.68
CA ALA A 181 -5.99 -0.67 -8.44
C ALA A 181 -6.87 -1.57 -7.55
N ILE A 182 -6.43 -1.91 -6.33
CA ILE A 182 -7.24 -2.65 -5.34
C ILE A 182 -8.48 -1.84 -4.98
N LEU A 183 -8.31 -0.55 -4.64
CA LEU A 183 -9.44 0.34 -4.33
C LEU A 183 -10.39 0.48 -5.53
N ALA A 184 -9.84 0.63 -6.75
CA ALA A 184 -10.62 0.71 -7.98
C ALA A 184 -11.38 -0.59 -8.29
N ALA A 185 -10.80 -1.76 -8.02
CA ALA A 185 -11.48 -3.04 -8.17
C ALA A 185 -12.69 -3.12 -7.24
N ILE A 186 -12.52 -2.76 -5.97
CA ILE A 186 -13.63 -2.76 -5.00
C ILE A 186 -14.73 -1.78 -5.44
N LEU A 187 -14.34 -0.57 -5.87
CA LEU A 187 -15.27 0.42 -6.40
C LEU A 187 -16.02 -0.11 -7.63
N ALA A 188 -15.32 -0.73 -8.57
CA ALA A 188 -15.92 -1.31 -9.78
C ALA A 188 -16.90 -2.46 -9.44
N ALA A 189 -16.57 -3.32 -8.48
CA ALA A 189 -17.45 -4.39 -8.02
C ALA A 189 -18.73 -3.84 -7.35
N ARG A 190 -18.59 -2.83 -6.48
CA ARG A 190 -19.74 -2.17 -5.83
C ARG A 190 -20.62 -1.42 -6.84
N LEU A 191 -20.03 -0.79 -7.87
CA LEU A 191 -20.73 -0.14 -8.99
C LEU A 191 -21.20 -1.08 -10.11
N ASN A 192 -20.96 -2.39 -9.99
CA ASN A 192 -21.31 -3.41 -10.97
C ASN A 192 -20.68 -3.19 -12.37
N LYS A 193 -19.43 -2.72 -12.42
CA LYS A 193 -18.66 -2.44 -13.65
C LYS A 193 -17.64 -3.56 -13.92
N LEU A 194 -18.08 -4.63 -14.57
CA LEU A 194 -17.27 -5.84 -14.78
C LEU A 194 -15.95 -5.60 -15.52
N ALA A 195 -15.97 -4.88 -16.63
CA ALA A 195 -14.75 -4.63 -17.41
C ALA A 195 -13.69 -3.88 -16.58
N TRP A 196 -14.10 -2.88 -15.79
CA TRP A 196 -13.21 -2.08 -14.95
C TRP A 196 -12.62 -2.93 -13.83
N PHE A 197 -13.44 -3.81 -13.25
CA PHE A 197 -12.99 -4.78 -12.26
C PHE A 197 -11.91 -5.71 -12.84
N CYS A 198 -12.18 -6.34 -13.99
CA CYS A 198 -11.23 -7.26 -14.61
C CYS A 198 -9.91 -6.56 -14.96
N THR A 199 -9.95 -5.34 -15.51
CA THR A 199 -8.74 -4.54 -15.79
C THR A 199 -7.95 -4.27 -14.51
N ALA A 200 -8.63 -3.90 -13.42
CA ALA A 200 -7.97 -3.67 -12.14
C ALA A 200 -7.34 -4.97 -11.57
N ILE A 201 -8.04 -6.10 -11.64
CA ILE A 201 -7.50 -7.41 -11.23
C ILE A 201 -6.23 -7.77 -12.03
N LEU A 202 -6.27 -7.65 -13.35
CA LEU A 202 -5.11 -7.94 -14.20
C LEU A 202 -3.93 -7.03 -13.87
N LEU A 203 -4.18 -5.73 -13.62
CA LEU A 203 -3.14 -4.80 -13.22
C LEU A 203 -2.51 -5.21 -11.88
N ILE A 204 -3.32 -5.53 -10.85
CA ILE A 204 -2.84 -5.97 -9.53
C ILE A 204 -1.95 -7.21 -9.67
N LEU A 205 -2.42 -8.24 -10.40
CA LEU A 205 -1.69 -9.49 -10.56
C LEU A 205 -0.38 -9.31 -11.35
N SER A 206 -0.34 -8.37 -12.29
CA SER A 206 0.88 -8.04 -13.04
C SER A 206 1.98 -7.38 -12.19
N CYS A 207 1.64 -6.80 -11.03
CA CYS A 207 2.60 -6.04 -10.23
C CYS A 207 3.56 -6.95 -9.45
N LYS A 208 3.05 -8.03 -8.84
CA LYS A 208 3.87 -8.97 -8.05
C LYS A 208 3.11 -10.25 -7.74
N ALA A 209 3.83 -11.38 -7.75
CA ALA A 209 3.26 -12.70 -7.43
C ALA A 209 2.53 -12.73 -6.08
N VAL A 210 3.06 -12.09 -5.04
CA VAL A 210 2.48 -12.10 -3.68
C VAL A 210 1.11 -11.43 -3.59
N LEU A 211 0.72 -10.57 -4.54
CA LEU A 211 -0.60 -9.93 -4.54
C LEU A 211 -1.73 -10.90 -4.92
N SER A 212 -1.39 -12.05 -5.51
CA SER A 212 -2.33 -13.10 -5.92
C SER A 212 -3.21 -13.61 -4.78
N ILE A 213 -2.63 -13.85 -3.60
CA ILE A 213 -3.35 -14.32 -2.41
C ILE A 213 -4.26 -13.22 -1.83
N THR A 214 -3.86 -11.95 -1.90
CA THR A 214 -4.71 -10.81 -1.52
C THR A 214 -5.92 -10.73 -2.45
N VAL A 215 -5.72 -10.92 -3.76
CA VAL A 215 -6.80 -10.96 -4.75
C VAL A 215 -7.72 -12.17 -4.53
N ALA A 216 -7.17 -13.35 -4.23
CA ALA A 216 -7.97 -14.53 -3.92
C ALA A 216 -8.83 -14.32 -2.65
N ALA A 217 -8.24 -13.76 -1.60
CA ALA A 217 -8.96 -13.41 -0.36
C ALA A 217 -10.01 -12.31 -0.58
N MET A 218 -9.73 -11.35 -1.47
CA MET A 218 -10.74 -10.38 -1.95
C MET A 218 -11.88 -11.07 -2.69
N GLY A 219 -11.59 -12.07 -3.53
CA GLY A 219 -12.60 -12.88 -4.20
C GLY A 219 -13.51 -13.62 -3.22
N PHE A 220 -12.92 -14.25 -2.19
CA PHE A 220 -13.66 -14.89 -1.10
C PHE A 220 -14.58 -13.88 -0.37
N TRP A 221 -14.03 -12.74 0.03
CA TRP A 221 -14.80 -11.69 0.70
C TRP A 221 -15.95 -11.15 -0.18
N LEU A 222 -15.69 -10.88 -1.46
CA LEU A 222 -16.71 -10.42 -2.40
C LEU A 222 -17.83 -11.46 -2.60
N LEU A 223 -17.48 -12.74 -2.64
CA LEU A 223 -18.43 -13.84 -2.81
C LEU A 223 -19.31 -14.04 -1.57
N PHE A 224 -18.71 -14.13 -0.39
CA PHE A 224 -19.40 -14.58 0.82
C PHE A 224 -19.89 -13.44 1.72
N CYS A 225 -19.19 -12.31 1.76
CA CYS A 225 -19.54 -11.17 2.63
C CYS A 225 -20.31 -10.10 1.87
N GLU A 226 -19.79 -9.62 0.73
CA GLU A 226 -20.45 -8.57 -0.08
C GLU A 226 -21.56 -9.11 -1.00
N LYS A 227 -21.71 -10.44 -1.10
CA LYS A 227 -22.73 -11.12 -1.93
C LYS A 227 -22.68 -10.70 -3.41
N LYS A 228 -21.47 -10.55 -3.95
CA LYS A 228 -21.17 -10.21 -5.35
C LYS A 228 -20.57 -11.43 -6.06
N PRO A 229 -21.35 -12.49 -6.36
CA PRO A 229 -20.80 -13.79 -6.75
C PRO A 229 -19.98 -13.76 -8.03
N ARG A 230 -20.40 -12.99 -9.04
CA ARG A 230 -19.68 -12.86 -10.31
C ARG A 230 -18.27 -12.30 -10.11
N PHE A 231 -18.15 -11.19 -9.37
CA PHE A 231 -16.87 -10.53 -9.08
C PHE A 231 -16.00 -11.38 -8.15
N GLY A 232 -16.63 -11.96 -7.12
CA GLY A 232 -15.96 -12.84 -6.17
C GLY A 232 -15.35 -14.07 -6.83
N ALA A 233 -16.11 -14.76 -7.69
CA ALA A 233 -15.63 -15.92 -8.44
C ALA A 233 -14.46 -15.57 -9.37
N ILE A 234 -14.53 -14.44 -10.07
CA ILE A 234 -13.44 -13.99 -10.97
C ILE A 234 -12.16 -13.72 -10.16
N ALA A 235 -12.23 -12.91 -9.10
CA ALA A 235 -11.05 -12.60 -8.31
C ALA A 235 -10.48 -13.84 -7.60
N LEU A 236 -11.34 -14.73 -7.10
CA LEU A 236 -10.91 -15.98 -6.49
C LEU A 236 -10.18 -16.86 -7.51
N LEU A 237 -10.77 -17.08 -8.69
CA LEU A 237 -10.18 -17.89 -9.75
C LEU A 237 -8.85 -17.30 -10.23
N PHE A 238 -8.81 -16.01 -10.59
CA PHE A 238 -7.61 -15.38 -11.15
C PHE A 238 -6.51 -15.23 -10.09
N GLY A 239 -6.86 -14.86 -8.85
CA GLY A 239 -5.92 -14.79 -7.74
C GLY A 239 -5.27 -16.15 -7.46
N THR A 240 -6.09 -17.20 -7.30
CA THR A 240 -5.58 -18.56 -7.05
C THR A 240 -4.77 -19.09 -8.24
N ALA A 241 -5.24 -18.93 -9.48
CA ALA A 241 -4.52 -19.38 -10.66
C ALA A 241 -3.16 -18.66 -10.81
N TRP A 242 -3.12 -17.34 -10.60
CA TRP A 242 -1.88 -16.58 -10.69
C TRP A 242 -0.89 -16.96 -9.60
N PHE A 243 -1.35 -17.25 -8.37
CA PHE A 243 -0.47 -17.75 -7.30
C PHE A 243 0.29 -19.00 -7.74
N PHE A 244 -0.41 -20.01 -8.26
CA PHE A 244 0.22 -21.26 -8.70
C PHE A 244 1.09 -21.10 -9.94
N ILE A 245 0.68 -20.27 -10.90
CA ILE A 245 1.46 -20.01 -12.12
C ILE A 245 2.74 -19.23 -11.78
N ALA A 246 2.62 -18.12 -11.04
CA ALA A 246 3.75 -17.26 -10.74
C ALA A 246 4.75 -17.93 -9.78
N SER A 247 4.26 -18.45 -8.64
CA SER A 247 5.12 -19.03 -7.60
C SER A 247 5.59 -20.44 -7.95
N GLY A 248 4.79 -21.23 -8.67
CA GLY A 248 5.09 -22.62 -8.99
C GLY A 248 5.77 -22.83 -10.35
N LYS A 249 5.67 -21.88 -11.29
CA LYS A 249 6.25 -22.02 -12.64
C LYS A 249 7.16 -20.87 -13.03
N ILE A 250 6.65 -19.63 -13.06
CA ILE A 250 7.40 -18.48 -13.60
C ILE A 250 8.65 -18.21 -12.77
N ILE A 251 8.51 -18.04 -11.45
CA ILE A 251 9.64 -17.73 -10.58
C ILE A 251 10.69 -18.85 -10.65
N PRO A 252 10.37 -20.12 -10.37
CA PRO A 252 11.36 -21.21 -10.40
C PRO A 252 12.06 -21.39 -11.74
N TYR A 253 11.34 -21.19 -12.86
CA TYR A 253 11.93 -21.28 -14.19
C TYR A 253 13.02 -20.22 -14.43
N PHE A 254 12.82 -19.01 -13.93
CA PHE A 254 13.73 -17.87 -14.17
C PHE A 254 14.77 -17.66 -13.06
N SER A 255 14.54 -18.13 -11.83
CA SER A 255 15.47 -18.03 -10.72
C SER A 255 16.33 -19.29 -10.51
N GLY A 256 15.87 -20.45 -11.00
CA GLY A 256 16.48 -21.75 -10.71
C GLY A 256 16.27 -22.24 -9.27
N SER A 257 15.40 -21.59 -8.50
CA SER A 257 15.15 -21.88 -7.08
C SER A 257 13.68 -21.62 -6.69
N GLU A 258 13.28 -22.05 -5.49
CA GLU A 258 11.97 -21.66 -4.96
C GLU A 258 11.86 -20.14 -4.75
N VAL A 259 10.63 -19.65 -4.60
CA VAL A 259 10.36 -18.23 -4.34
C VAL A 259 11.17 -17.76 -3.13
N ALA A 260 11.95 -16.69 -3.27
CA ALA A 260 12.85 -16.17 -2.23
C ALA A 260 12.17 -15.90 -0.87
N GLY A 261 10.84 -15.74 -0.86
CA GLY A 261 10.04 -15.63 0.36
C GLY A 261 10.11 -16.86 1.28
N VAL A 262 10.37 -18.06 0.76
CA VAL A 262 10.45 -19.32 1.56
C VAL A 262 11.50 -19.21 2.65
N GLY A 263 12.67 -18.63 2.35
CA GLY A 263 13.75 -18.45 3.33
C GLY A 263 13.36 -17.61 4.56
N ARG A 264 12.33 -16.76 4.44
CA ARG A 264 11.83 -15.91 5.54
C ARG A 264 11.01 -16.70 6.58
N TYR A 265 10.68 -17.95 6.26
CA TYR A 265 9.86 -18.84 7.08
C TYR A 265 10.55 -20.19 7.29
N GLY A 266 11.89 -20.24 7.25
CA GLY A 266 12.64 -21.49 7.36
C GLY A 266 12.33 -22.29 8.64
N TYR A 267 11.91 -21.62 9.72
CA TYR A 267 11.44 -22.27 10.95
C TYR A 267 10.13 -23.08 10.77
N LEU A 268 9.36 -22.82 9.71
CA LEU A 268 8.16 -23.56 9.32
C LEU A 268 8.41 -24.60 8.23
N GLY A 269 9.57 -24.60 7.56
CA GLY A 269 9.89 -25.58 6.53
C GLY A 269 10.74 -25.01 5.40
N ASN A 270 11.19 -25.90 4.51
CA ASN A 270 12.10 -25.58 3.41
C ASN A 270 11.39 -25.49 2.05
N SER A 271 10.08 -25.68 2.00
CA SER A 271 9.26 -25.53 0.79
C SER A 271 7.92 -24.87 1.08
N LEU A 272 7.28 -24.31 0.06
CA LEU A 272 5.94 -23.71 0.18
C LEU A 272 4.91 -24.68 0.78
N LEU A 273 4.94 -25.96 0.38
CA LEU A 273 4.00 -26.97 0.88
C LEU A 273 4.28 -27.31 2.35
N GLU A 274 5.54 -27.47 2.73
CA GLU A 274 5.91 -27.77 4.11
C GLU A 274 5.53 -26.62 5.05
N ILE A 275 5.79 -25.36 4.63
CA ILE A 275 5.37 -24.17 5.37
C ILE A 275 3.85 -24.19 5.56
N ALA A 276 3.08 -24.41 4.48
CA ALA A 276 1.62 -24.43 4.55
C ALA A 276 1.08 -25.50 5.50
N LEU A 277 1.67 -26.71 5.50
CA LEU A 277 1.30 -27.78 6.43
C LEU A 277 1.67 -27.41 7.88
N ASN A 278 2.87 -26.89 8.11
CA ASN A 278 3.35 -26.56 9.44
C ASN A 278 2.68 -25.32 10.05
N LEU A 279 2.04 -24.46 9.26
CA LEU A 279 1.12 -23.44 9.79
C LEU A 279 -0.02 -24.05 10.62
N LEU A 280 -0.46 -25.27 10.27
CA LEU A 280 -1.53 -25.99 10.98
C LEU A 280 -0.96 -27.00 11.98
N LEU A 281 0.10 -27.72 11.60
CA LEU A 281 0.66 -28.81 12.42
C LEU A 281 1.54 -28.30 13.56
N LYS A 282 2.06 -27.06 13.50
CA LYS A 282 2.95 -26.47 14.49
C LYS A 282 2.42 -25.11 15.01
N PRO A 283 1.21 -25.05 15.60
CA PRO A 283 0.57 -23.79 16.01
C PRO A 283 1.40 -23.00 17.03
N GLN A 284 2.21 -23.66 17.86
CA GLN A 284 3.11 -23.03 18.81
C GLN A 284 4.15 -22.13 18.14
N LEU A 285 4.66 -22.50 16.95
CA LEU A 285 5.62 -21.70 16.20
C LEU A 285 4.95 -20.46 15.59
N VAL A 286 3.71 -20.62 15.14
CA VAL A 286 2.88 -19.53 14.60
C VAL A 286 2.52 -18.54 15.71
N LEU A 287 1.98 -19.02 16.82
CA LEU A 287 1.63 -18.20 17.99
C LEU A 287 2.86 -17.49 18.56
N GLY A 288 4.02 -18.15 18.58
CA GLY A 288 5.28 -17.57 19.03
C GLY A 288 5.74 -16.35 18.21
N LYS A 289 5.32 -16.21 16.94
CA LYS A 289 5.58 -15.02 16.11
C LYS A 289 4.47 -13.98 16.20
N ILE A 290 3.21 -14.42 16.25
CA ILE A 290 2.04 -13.53 16.32
C ILE A 290 1.99 -12.79 17.66
N LEU A 291 2.26 -13.47 18.77
CA LEU A 291 2.15 -12.93 20.13
C LEU A 291 3.42 -12.24 20.63
N THR A 292 4.20 -11.66 19.72
CA THR A 292 5.41 -10.89 20.05
C THR A 292 5.10 -9.41 20.21
N PHE A 293 5.91 -8.72 21.01
CA PHE A 293 5.80 -7.27 21.13
C PHE A 293 6.04 -6.56 19.78
N ASP A 294 6.94 -7.06 18.95
CA ASP A 294 7.22 -6.48 17.63
C ASP A 294 6.02 -6.59 16.69
N THR A 295 5.35 -7.75 16.65
CA THR A 295 4.11 -7.92 15.87
C THR A 295 3.01 -7.04 16.42
N PHE A 296 2.82 -6.97 17.74
CA PHE A 296 1.84 -6.07 18.35
C PHE A 296 2.11 -4.60 17.99
N LYS A 297 3.35 -4.13 18.17
CA LYS A 297 3.80 -2.78 17.83
C LYS A 297 3.55 -2.47 16.36
N TYR A 298 3.87 -3.40 15.47
CA TYR A 298 3.62 -3.27 14.04
C TYR A 298 2.12 -3.09 13.73
N LEU A 299 1.26 -3.99 14.22
CA LEU A 299 -0.18 -3.92 13.98
C LEU A 299 -0.82 -2.68 14.62
N PHE A 300 -0.33 -2.29 15.81
CA PHE A 300 -0.73 -1.06 16.47
C PHE A 300 -0.39 0.15 15.61
N ASN A 301 0.87 0.31 15.19
CA ASN A 301 1.30 1.42 14.33
C ASN A 301 0.55 1.41 12.99
N LEU A 302 0.32 0.23 12.41
CA LEU A 302 -0.39 0.07 11.15
C LEU A 302 -1.84 0.55 11.27
N THR A 303 -2.51 0.31 12.40
CA THR A 303 -3.91 0.68 12.60
C THR A 303 -4.10 2.08 13.20
N LEU A 304 -3.07 2.63 13.87
CA LEU A 304 -3.11 3.91 14.58
C LEU A 304 -3.69 5.11 13.78
N PRO A 305 -3.39 5.29 12.47
CA PRO A 305 -3.96 6.39 11.69
C PRO A 305 -5.49 6.36 11.60
N VAL A 306 -6.09 5.17 11.67
CA VAL A 306 -7.53 4.93 11.53
C VAL A 306 -8.15 4.25 12.76
N ILE A 307 -7.40 4.11 13.85
CA ILE A 307 -7.80 3.26 14.99
C ILE A 307 -9.12 3.69 15.60
N TRP A 308 -9.37 4.99 15.66
CA TRP A 308 -10.59 5.57 16.22
C TRP A 308 -11.82 5.33 15.31
N LEU A 309 -11.61 5.12 14.01
CA LEU A 309 -12.66 4.66 13.08
C LEU A 309 -12.91 3.17 13.21
N LEU A 310 -11.96 2.39 13.74
CA LEU A 310 -12.08 0.94 13.87
C LEU A 310 -12.55 0.48 15.25
N LEU A 311 -12.39 1.28 16.30
CA LEU A 311 -12.72 0.84 17.66
C LEU A 311 -14.25 0.74 17.91
N PRO A 312 -14.74 -0.38 18.47
CA PRO A 312 -16.16 -0.63 18.71
C PRO A 312 -16.63 -0.01 20.04
N PHE A 313 -16.45 1.30 20.22
CA PHE A 313 -16.79 1.97 21.49
C PHE A 313 -18.30 2.07 21.79
N SER A 314 -19.16 1.68 20.85
CA SER A 314 -20.60 1.58 21.07
C SER A 314 -21.03 0.12 21.01
N ARG A 315 -21.59 -0.39 22.13
CA ARG A 315 -22.15 -1.75 22.23
C ARG A 315 -23.25 -2.05 21.19
N LYS A 316 -23.77 -1.04 20.50
CA LYS A 316 -24.83 -1.17 19.50
C LYS A 316 -24.33 -1.39 18.08
N ILE A 317 -23.03 -1.25 17.83
CA ILE A 317 -22.47 -1.35 16.47
C ILE A 317 -21.88 -2.74 16.30
N GLY A 318 -22.49 -3.54 15.42
CA GLY A 318 -22.00 -4.87 15.08
C GLY A 318 -20.63 -4.84 14.41
N LEU A 319 -19.89 -5.94 14.46
CA LEU A 319 -18.53 -6.06 13.91
C LEU A 319 -18.48 -6.33 12.40
N GLY A 320 -19.60 -6.17 11.68
CA GLY A 320 -19.71 -6.48 10.25
C GLY A 320 -18.74 -5.69 9.36
N TYR A 321 -18.39 -4.46 9.74
CA TYR A 321 -17.41 -3.63 9.03
C TYR A 321 -15.99 -4.24 9.01
N LEU A 322 -15.66 -5.13 9.96
CA LEU A 322 -14.36 -5.81 9.97
C LEU A 322 -14.23 -6.88 8.88
N THR A 323 -15.34 -7.29 8.25
CA THR A 323 -15.27 -8.23 7.12
C THR A 323 -14.45 -7.67 5.96
N ALA A 324 -14.41 -6.33 5.80
CA ALA A 324 -13.56 -5.65 4.83
C ALA A 324 -12.06 -5.92 5.02
N LEU A 325 -11.62 -6.43 6.19
CA LEU A 325 -10.23 -6.81 6.46
C LEU A 325 -9.88 -8.24 6.04
N ILE A 326 -10.85 -9.08 5.69
CA ILE A 326 -10.59 -10.45 5.22
C ILE A 326 -9.52 -10.49 4.10
N PRO A 327 -9.58 -9.62 3.08
CA PRO A 327 -8.59 -9.63 2.01
C PRO A 327 -7.18 -9.23 2.45
N ALA A 328 -7.05 -8.48 3.55
CA ALA A 328 -5.75 -8.09 4.11
C ALA A 328 -5.11 -9.17 4.99
N LEU A 329 -5.89 -10.16 5.45
CA LEU A 329 -5.40 -11.21 6.35
C LEU A 329 -4.16 -11.94 5.81
N PRO A 330 -4.09 -12.37 4.54
CA PRO A 330 -2.90 -13.06 4.03
C PRO A 330 -1.63 -12.22 4.19
N THR A 331 -1.69 -10.92 3.85
CA THR A 331 -0.54 -10.01 3.98
C THR A 331 -0.19 -9.77 5.45
N ILE A 332 -1.19 -9.61 6.33
CA ILE A 332 -0.97 -9.49 7.77
C ILE A 332 -0.26 -10.72 8.32
N PHE A 333 -0.68 -11.94 7.93
CA PHE A 333 -0.03 -13.18 8.35
C PHE A 333 1.40 -13.28 7.82
N ILE A 334 1.61 -13.04 6.52
CA ILE A 334 2.94 -13.05 5.89
C ILE A 334 3.91 -12.12 6.64
N ASN A 335 3.48 -10.90 6.94
CA ASN A 335 4.33 -9.91 7.61
C ASN A 335 4.59 -10.30 9.07
N SER A 336 3.56 -10.77 9.78
CA SER A 336 3.67 -11.14 11.20
C SER A 336 4.53 -12.37 11.44
N LEU A 337 4.51 -13.34 10.52
CA LEU A 337 5.23 -14.61 10.64
C LEU A 337 6.67 -14.55 10.14
N SER A 338 7.08 -13.47 9.48
CA SER A 338 8.41 -13.37 8.88
C SER A 338 9.54 -13.38 9.91
N ASP A 339 10.67 -14.01 9.60
CA ASP A 339 11.92 -13.81 10.35
C ASP A 339 12.58 -12.45 10.04
N LEU A 340 12.20 -11.77 8.95
CA LEU A 340 12.76 -10.48 8.58
C LEU A 340 12.00 -9.31 9.25
N PRO A 341 12.66 -8.52 10.12
CA PRO A 341 12.00 -7.41 10.82
C PRO A 341 11.43 -6.34 9.88
N PHE A 342 12.02 -6.17 8.68
CA PHE A 342 11.56 -5.19 7.70
C PHE A 342 10.13 -5.45 7.21
N GLN A 343 9.63 -6.69 7.24
CA GLN A 343 8.22 -6.97 6.92
C GLN A 343 7.23 -6.47 7.97
N ARG A 344 7.71 -6.19 9.19
CA ARG A 344 6.95 -5.58 10.29
C ARG A 344 7.25 -4.08 10.45
N SER A 345 7.71 -3.42 9.39
CA SER A 345 7.94 -1.98 9.37
C SER A 345 7.00 -1.29 8.39
N LEU A 346 6.58 -0.06 8.73
CA LEU A 346 5.80 0.80 7.84
C LEU A 346 6.69 1.59 6.87
N ALA A 347 8.01 1.46 6.96
CA ALA A 347 8.96 2.13 6.09
C ALA A 347 9.01 1.52 4.68
N TYR A 348 8.58 0.26 4.54
CA TYR A 348 8.78 -0.56 3.35
C TYR A 348 7.44 -1.01 2.73
N GLN A 349 7.54 -1.67 1.58
CA GLN A 349 6.44 -2.08 0.72
C GLN A 349 5.43 -3.08 1.32
N TYR A 350 5.83 -3.83 2.34
CA TYR A 350 5.10 -5.01 2.78
C TYR A 350 3.69 -4.74 3.30
N SER A 351 3.40 -3.53 3.79
CA SER A 351 2.07 -3.17 4.30
C SER A 351 1.14 -2.54 3.27
N VAL A 352 1.63 -2.23 2.06
CA VAL A 352 0.84 -1.60 0.97
C VAL A 352 -0.48 -2.33 0.71
N PRO A 353 -0.52 -3.68 0.58
CA PRO A 353 -1.77 -4.37 0.26
C PRO A 353 -2.83 -4.32 1.38
N ILE A 354 -2.44 -3.92 2.60
CA ILE A 354 -3.34 -3.86 3.76
C ILE A 354 -4.11 -2.53 3.80
N VAL A 355 -3.48 -1.43 3.37
CA VAL A 355 -4.02 -0.06 3.49
C VAL A 355 -5.41 0.09 2.84
N PRO A 356 -5.67 -0.39 1.60
CA PRO A 356 -7.00 -0.28 0.99
C PRO A 356 -8.14 -0.81 1.85
N PHE A 357 -7.91 -1.94 2.51
CA PHE A 357 -8.90 -2.64 3.31
C PHE A 357 -9.11 -2.00 4.69
N LEU A 358 -8.06 -1.40 5.27
CA LEU A 358 -8.18 -0.58 6.47
C LEU A 358 -9.03 0.67 6.22
N ILE A 359 -8.80 1.35 5.09
CA ILE A 359 -9.62 2.49 4.67
C ILE A 359 -11.06 2.06 4.41
N LEU A 360 -11.27 0.91 3.76
CA LEU A 360 -12.61 0.38 3.51
C LEU A 360 -13.35 0.05 4.82
N ALA A 361 -12.71 -0.65 5.75
CA ALA A 361 -13.29 -0.96 7.06
C ALA A 361 -13.68 0.32 7.82
N ALA A 362 -12.85 1.36 7.72
CA ALA A 362 -13.13 2.68 8.31
C ALA A 362 -14.36 3.36 7.66
N ILE A 363 -14.49 3.29 6.33
CA ILE A 363 -15.66 3.80 5.59
C ILE A 363 -16.94 3.05 6.01
N ASP A 364 -16.90 1.72 6.02
CA ASP A 364 -18.07 0.88 6.33
C ASP A 364 -18.51 1.09 7.79
N ARG A 365 -17.56 1.32 8.71
CA ARG A 365 -17.83 1.64 10.11
C ARG A 365 -18.42 3.03 10.33
N ALA A 366 -17.95 4.04 9.60
CA ALA A 366 -18.52 5.39 9.61
C ALA A 366 -19.97 5.37 9.10
N THR A 367 -20.24 4.59 8.06
CA THR A 367 -21.56 4.43 7.44
C THR A 367 -22.54 3.74 8.38
N THR A 368 -22.15 2.60 8.96
CA THR A 368 -22.98 1.82 9.89
C THR A 368 -23.46 2.69 11.04
N ARG A 369 -22.55 3.49 11.61
CA ARG A 369 -22.86 4.39 12.71
C ARG A 369 -23.89 5.45 12.35
N ARG A 370 -23.72 6.11 11.20
CA ARG A 370 -24.64 7.15 10.74
C ARG A 370 -26.05 6.59 10.57
N ILE A 371 -26.17 5.36 10.06
CA ILE A 371 -27.46 4.68 9.94
C ILE A 371 -28.06 4.45 11.32
N THR A 372 -27.28 3.95 12.30
CA THR A 372 -27.74 3.74 13.68
C THR A 372 -28.17 5.04 14.37
N GLU A 373 -27.41 6.13 14.23
CA GLU A 373 -27.75 7.43 14.83
C GLU A 373 -29.03 8.02 14.22
N LYS A 374 -29.22 7.89 12.91
CA LYS A 374 -30.44 8.37 12.22
C LYS A 374 -31.69 7.57 12.60
N SER A 375 -31.55 6.26 12.84
CA SER A 375 -32.66 5.45 13.37
C SER A 375 -33.05 5.89 14.79
N GLU A 376 -32.07 6.23 15.63
CA GLU A 376 -32.34 6.67 17.01
C GLU A 376 -33.03 8.03 17.08
N THR A 377 -32.63 9.00 16.25
CA THR A 377 -33.32 10.31 16.19
C THR A 377 -34.75 10.15 15.68
N SER A 378 -34.96 9.34 14.64
CA SER A 378 -36.30 9.08 14.11
C SER A 378 -37.20 8.34 15.10
N GLU A 379 -36.68 7.35 15.83
CA GLU A 379 -37.43 6.68 16.91
C GLU A 379 -37.73 7.62 18.08
N SER A 380 -36.79 8.50 18.45
CA SER A 380 -36.99 9.49 19.51
C SER A 380 -38.02 10.56 19.14
N GLU A 381 -38.07 11.00 17.87
CA GLU A 381 -39.08 11.93 17.36
C GLU A 381 -40.45 11.24 17.31
N LYS A 382 -40.53 10.03 16.75
CA LYS A 382 -41.77 9.23 16.74
C LYS A 382 -42.29 8.89 18.14
N ALA A 383 -41.41 8.75 19.14
CA ALA A 383 -41.80 8.54 20.54
C ALA A 383 -42.30 9.83 21.22
N ARG A 384 -41.86 11.01 20.77
CA ARG A 384 -42.36 12.32 21.24
C ARG A 384 -43.70 12.68 20.60
N ASP A 385 -43.94 12.26 19.37
CA ASP A 385 -45.15 12.58 18.60
C ASP A 385 -46.31 11.58 18.80
N ARG A 386 -46.17 10.59 19.70
CA ARG A 386 -47.32 9.75 20.08
C ARG A 386 -48.31 10.61 20.89
N PRO A 387 -49.60 10.70 20.49
CA PRO A 387 -50.58 11.37 21.31
C PRO A 387 -50.63 10.69 22.68
N PHE A 388 -50.57 11.49 23.74
CA PHE A 388 -50.72 11.05 25.12
C PHE A 388 -52.18 10.57 25.28
N LEU A 389 -52.47 9.31 24.94
CA LEU A 389 -53.74 8.67 25.26
C LEU A 389 -53.76 8.49 26.78
N ASN A 390 -54.36 9.46 27.45
CA ASN A 390 -54.87 9.32 28.81
C ASN A 390 -55.80 8.09 28.84
N THR A 391 -55.46 7.06 29.60
CA THR A 391 -56.45 6.29 30.36
C THR A 391 -55.82 5.25 31.31
N VAL A 392 -56.43 5.22 32.50
CA VAL A 392 -56.44 4.23 33.59
C VAL A 392 -55.29 4.24 34.61
N ASN A 393 -55.68 4.78 35.75
CA ASN A 393 -55.11 4.59 37.08
C ASN A 393 -55.12 3.09 37.46
N PHE A 394 -53.95 2.49 37.69
CA PHE A 394 -53.82 1.32 38.57
C PHE A 394 -52.76 1.60 39.62
N ALA A 395 -53.15 1.29 40.86
CA ALA A 395 -52.48 1.65 42.09
C ALA A 395 -51.13 0.96 42.30
N LYS A 396 -50.26 1.68 43.02
CA LYS A 396 -49.22 1.20 43.95
C LYS A 396 -48.38 -0.02 43.51
N ILE A 397 -47.24 0.26 42.86
CA ILE A 397 -45.98 -0.46 43.10
C ILE A 397 -44.86 0.59 43.14
N PRO A 398 -44.04 0.69 44.21
CA PRO A 398 -42.93 1.64 44.22
C PRO A 398 -41.90 1.23 43.15
N PRO A 399 -41.39 2.15 42.33
CA PRO A 399 -40.39 1.81 41.34
C PRO A 399 -39.09 1.44 42.06
N VAL A 400 -38.52 0.29 41.72
CA VAL A 400 -37.13 -0.04 42.06
C VAL A 400 -36.22 0.96 41.35
N THR A 401 -35.87 2.03 42.06
CA THR A 401 -35.00 3.14 41.67
C THR A 401 -33.51 2.72 41.66
N ILE A 402 -33.19 1.53 41.13
CA ILE A 402 -31.81 1.00 41.15
C ILE A 402 -31.24 0.79 39.73
N LEU A 403 -32.06 0.74 38.67
CA LEU A 403 -31.55 0.49 37.31
C LEU A 403 -31.43 1.71 36.38
N SER A 404 -31.95 2.89 36.76
CA SER A 404 -31.82 4.12 35.96
C SER A 404 -30.58 4.96 36.31
N SER A 405 -29.99 4.76 37.49
CA SER A 405 -28.80 5.49 37.96
C SER A 405 -27.47 4.89 37.45
N PHE A 406 -27.44 3.61 37.07
CA PHE A 406 -26.26 2.97 36.49
C PHE A 406 -26.07 3.23 34.98
N ARG A 407 -27.15 3.57 34.25
CA ARG A 407 -27.07 3.88 32.80
C ARG A 407 -26.43 5.24 32.51
N LYS A 408 -26.37 6.15 33.49
CA LYS A 408 -25.86 7.52 33.33
C LYS A 408 -24.38 7.71 33.67
N LYS A 409 -23.67 6.70 34.20
CA LYS A 409 -22.29 6.89 34.74
C LYS A 409 -21.13 6.54 33.80
N PHE A 410 -21.39 6.08 32.58
CA PHE A 410 -20.38 6.04 31.51
C PHE A 410 -20.79 6.97 30.36
N LYS A 411 -20.75 8.28 30.61
CA LYS A 411 -20.60 9.24 29.51
C LYS A 411 -19.15 9.15 29.07
N LEU A 412 -18.91 8.62 27.88
CA LEU A 412 -17.61 8.72 27.19
C LEU A 412 -17.17 10.19 27.23
N PRO A 413 -15.88 10.50 27.48
CA PRO A 413 -15.42 11.88 27.58
C PRO A 413 -15.78 12.68 26.30
N PRO A 414 -16.18 13.95 26.40
CA PRO A 414 -16.59 14.77 25.25
C PRO A 414 -15.48 14.95 24.20
N LEU A 415 -14.21 14.73 24.57
CA LEU A 415 -13.07 14.66 23.64
C LEU A 415 -13.26 13.64 22.50
N TRP A 416 -13.97 12.53 22.74
CA TRP A 416 -14.19 11.46 21.75
C TRP A 416 -15.38 11.69 20.83
N LEU A 417 -16.31 12.57 21.22
CA LEU A 417 -17.40 13.04 20.35
C LEU A 417 -16.92 14.11 19.36
N GLY A 418 -15.95 14.96 19.75
CA GLY A 418 -15.36 15.98 18.88
C GLY A 418 -14.46 15.44 17.77
N MET A 419 -13.87 14.25 17.94
CA MET A 419 -12.97 13.60 16.95
C MET A 419 -13.67 12.97 15.73
N GLN A 420 -14.90 13.41 15.44
CA GLN A 420 -15.80 12.85 14.42
C GLN A 420 -16.16 13.86 13.32
N LEU A 421 -15.66 15.08 13.48
CA LEU A 421 -15.72 16.12 12.46
C LEU A 421 -14.60 15.85 11.47
N PRO A 422 -14.83 15.95 10.15
CA PRO A 422 -13.80 15.82 9.11
C PRO A 422 -12.45 16.46 9.49
N LYS A 423 -12.50 17.64 10.12
CA LYS A 423 -11.31 18.37 10.62
C LYS A 423 -10.50 17.61 11.67
N THR A 424 -11.15 17.03 12.68
CA THR A 424 -10.44 16.31 13.75
C THR A 424 -9.87 14.98 13.27
N MET A 425 -10.55 14.33 12.32
CA MET A 425 -10.00 13.16 11.61
C MET A 425 -8.68 13.49 10.93
N ILE A 426 -8.67 14.61 10.18
CA ILE A 426 -7.49 15.07 9.45
C ILE A 426 -6.38 15.50 10.41
N ILE A 427 -6.70 16.22 11.50
CA ILE A 427 -5.72 16.62 12.52
C ILE A 427 -5.08 15.38 13.16
N TRP A 428 -5.87 14.36 13.52
CA TRP A 428 -5.34 13.11 14.06
C TRP A 428 -4.38 12.45 13.06
N SER A 429 -4.82 12.27 11.81
CA SER A 429 -3.98 11.66 10.78
C SER A 429 -2.72 12.48 10.50
N LEU A 430 -2.77 13.81 10.57
CA LEU A 430 -1.59 14.67 10.45
C LEU A 430 -0.62 14.48 11.62
N ILE A 431 -1.11 14.40 12.86
CA ILE A 431 -0.26 14.13 14.04
C ILE A 431 0.41 12.76 13.90
N ILE A 432 -0.34 11.73 13.54
CA ILE A 432 0.21 10.38 13.35
C ILE A 432 1.18 10.34 12.17
N PHE A 433 0.89 11.05 11.08
CA PHE A 433 1.79 11.22 9.95
C PHE A 433 3.11 11.86 10.38
N LEU A 434 3.10 12.91 11.20
CA LEU A 434 4.33 13.55 11.69
C LEU A 434 5.14 12.63 12.63
N PHE A 435 4.49 11.67 13.29
CA PHE A 435 5.16 10.75 14.22
C PHE A 435 5.68 9.47 13.56
N LEU A 436 4.91 8.90 12.63
CA LEU A 436 5.20 7.62 11.94
C LEU A 436 5.70 7.80 10.50
N GLY A 437 5.59 9.00 9.96
CA GLY A 437 6.17 9.37 8.68
C GLY A 437 7.68 9.52 8.82
N GLU A 438 8.43 8.88 7.93
CA GLU A 438 9.90 8.89 7.95
C GLU A 438 10.47 10.20 7.37
N SER A 439 9.83 11.35 7.61
CA SER A 439 10.27 12.65 7.11
C SER A 439 11.62 13.08 7.69
N LYS A 440 12.10 12.42 8.75
CA LYS A 440 13.44 12.63 9.32
C LYS A 440 14.54 12.13 8.38
N ASP A 441 14.23 11.22 7.47
CA ASP A 441 15.20 10.69 6.51
C ASP A 441 15.75 11.77 5.58
N PHE A 442 15.00 12.85 5.34
CA PHE A 442 15.50 13.99 4.56
C PHE A 442 16.75 14.63 5.18
N LEU A 443 16.89 14.61 6.50
CA LEU A 443 18.11 15.10 7.16
C LEU A 443 19.29 14.16 6.88
N LEU A 444 19.05 12.85 6.83
CA LEU A 444 20.07 11.86 6.48
C LEU A 444 20.56 12.02 5.04
N TYR A 445 19.74 12.59 4.15
CA TYR A 445 20.13 12.81 2.75
C TYR A 445 21.29 13.81 2.63
N LEU A 446 21.37 14.78 3.53
CA LEU A 446 22.39 15.83 3.52
C LEU A 446 23.78 15.32 3.93
N ASN A 447 23.88 14.15 4.56
CA ASN A 447 25.14 13.61 5.07
C ASN A 447 26.18 13.30 3.98
N ARG A 448 25.81 13.31 2.69
CA ARG A 448 26.70 13.02 1.56
C ARG A 448 27.04 14.26 0.72
N LEU A 449 26.62 15.45 1.14
CA LEU A 449 26.88 16.69 0.38
C LEU A 449 28.37 16.98 0.18
N ASP A 450 29.21 16.57 1.11
CA ASP A 450 30.66 16.75 1.06
C ASP A 450 31.34 15.96 -0.08
N THR A 451 30.75 14.85 -0.51
CA THR A 451 31.21 14.04 -1.66
C THR A 451 30.32 14.17 -2.89
N TRP A 452 29.24 14.95 -2.82
CA TRP A 452 28.22 15.04 -3.87
C TRP A 452 28.81 15.47 -5.22
N GLN A 453 29.52 16.60 -5.24
CA GLN A 453 30.15 17.12 -6.45
C GLN A 453 31.21 16.14 -6.99
N ALA A 454 32.03 15.59 -6.08
CA ALA A 454 33.08 14.66 -6.46
C ALA A 454 32.53 13.36 -7.07
N THR A 455 31.41 12.86 -6.56
CA THR A 455 30.71 11.68 -7.07
C THR A 455 30.13 11.94 -8.46
N ARG A 456 29.51 13.11 -8.69
CA ARG A 456 29.00 13.49 -10.01
C ARG A 456 30.09 13.63 -11.07
N GLU A 457 31.20 14.26 -10.71
CA GLU A 457 32.39 14.39 -11.57
C GLU A 457 32.96 13.02 -11.96
N ALA A 458 33.02 12.06 -11.02
CA ALA A 458 33.46 10.70 -11.30
C ALA A 458 32.49 9.94 -12.22
N ILE A 459 31.18 9.98 -11.94
CA ILE A 459 30.14 9.33 -12.76
C ILE A 459 30.21 9.83 -14.20
N ALA A 460 30.42 11.13 -14.42
CA ALA A 460 30.48 11.73 -15.75
C ALA A 460 31.66 11.24 -16.61
N GLN A 461 32.70 10.64 -16.01
CA GLN A 461 33.85 10.07 -16.72
C GLN A 461 33.67 8.60 -17.12
N VAL A 462 32.65 7.93 -16.59
CA VAL A 462 32.32 6.54 -16.94
C VAL A 462 31.64 6.53 -18.30
N GLN A 463 32.16 5.73 -19.23
CA GLN A 463 31.57 5.63 -20.56
C GLN A 463 30.18 4.97 -20.51
N PRO A 464 29.23 5.39 -21.36
CA PRO A 464 27.95 4.70 -21.50
C PRO A 464 28.17 3.22 -21.88
N GLN A 465 27.29 2.34 -21.37
CA GLN A 465 27.33 0.88 -21.60
C GLN A 465 28.56 0.11 -21.07
N SER A 466 29.62 0.77 -20.61
CA SER A 466 30.80 0.10 -20.05
C SER A 466 30.45 -0.70 -18.79
N SER A 467 31.10 -1.85 -18.57
CA SER A 467 30.91 -2.62 -17.33
C SER A 467 31.47 -1.85 -16.14
N ILE A 468 30.74 -1.89 -15.02
CA ILE A 468 31.17 -1.19 -13.80
C ILE A 468 30.95 -2.03 -12.53
N LEU A 469 31.94 -1.98 -11.65
CA LEU A 469 31.83 -2.44 -10.27
C LEU A 469 31.76 -1.22 -9.35
N THR A 470 30.78 -1.21 -8.45
CA THR A 470 30.54 -0.05 -7.59
C THR A 470 29.83 -0.45 -6.30
N ASP A 471 29.61 0.52 -5.43
CA ASP A 471 28.90 0.31 -4.18
C ASP A 471 27.36 0.43 -4.32
N ASN A 472 26.61 -0.08 -3.34
CA ASN A 472 25.14 -0.22 -3.34
C ASN A 472 24.39 1.09 -3.61
N ARG A 473 24.88 2.22 -3.10
CA ARG A 473 24.22 3.53 -3.29
C ARG A 473 24.56 4.22 -4.61
N LEU A 474 25.64 3.78 -5.25
CA LEU A 474 26.09 4.33 -6.52
C LEU A 474 25.51 3.54 -7.70
N ALA A 475 25.30 2.22 -7.54
CA ALA A 475 24.79 1.34 -8.58
C ALA A 475 23.51 1.83 -9.31
N PRO A 476 22.50 2.42 -8.64
CA PRO A 476 21.33 2.95 -9.34
C PRO A 476 21.64 4.03 -10.37
N HIS A 477 22.74 4.76 -10.22
CA HIS A 477 23.19 5.79 -11.18
C HIS A 477 23.87 5.18 -12.42
N PHE A 478 24.05 3.86 -12.42
CA PHE A 478 24.67 3.11 -13.50
C PHE A 478 23.74 2.02 -14.05
N ALA A 479 22.48 1.95 -13.63
CA ALA A 479 21.58 0.86 -14.00
C ALA A 479 21.31 0.74 -15.51
N HIS A 480 21.45 1.82 -16.30
CA HIS A 480 21.23 1.80 -17.75
C HIS A 480 22.42 1.23 -18.55
N ARG A 481 22.81 0.00 -18.21
CA ARG A 481 23.86 -0.77 -18.88
C ARG A 481 23.68 -2.28 -18.68
N PRO A 482 24.33 -3.13 -19.50
CA PRO A 482 24.25 -4.59 -19.34
C PRO A 482 24.92 -5.11 -18.06
N ILE A 483 26.06 -4.53 -17.66
CA ILE A 483 26.84 -5.00 -16.51
C ILE A 483 27.08 -3.85 -15.52
N VAL A 484 26.38 -3.93 -14.38
CA VAL A 484 26.68 -3.23 -13.14
C VAL A 484 26.64 -4.24 -12.00
N LYS A 485 27.72 -4.33 -11.21
CA LYS A 485 27.82 -5.25 -10.08
C LYS A 485 28.22 -4.51 -8.80
N LEU A 486 27.92 -5.14 -7.68
CA LEU A 486 28.18 -4.62 -6.35
C LEU A 486 29.46 -5.19 -5.76
N LEU A 487 30.12 -4.41 -4.91
CA LEU A 487 31.25 -4.90 -4.10
C LEU A 487 30.87 -6.11 -3.23
N SER A 488 29.62 -6.21 -2.80
CA SER A 488 29.11 -7.33 -2.00
C SER A 488 29.05 -8.65 -2.77
N GLN A 489 29.17 -8.61 -4.10
CA GLN A 489 29.15 -9.78 -4.97
C GLN A 489 30.55 -10.29 -5.30
N LEU A 490 31.59 -9.63 -4.82
CA LEU A 490 32.97 -10.08 -5.02
C LEU A 490 33.23 -11.34 -4.19
N SER A 491 33.77 -12.34 -4.88
CA SER A 491 34.39 -13.53 -4.30
C SER A 491 35.91 -13.51 -4.56
N PRO A 492 36.71 -14.31 -3.83
CA PRO A 492 38.15 -14.43 -4.10
C PRO A 492 38.49 -14.84 -5.54
N GLN A 493 37.56 -15.49 -6.25
CA GLN A 493 37.71 -15.92 -7.64
C GLN A 493 37.20 -14.90 -8.67
N THR A 494 36.69 -13.75 -8.22
CA THR A 494 36.10 -12.76 -9.14
C THR A 494 37.18 -12.16 -10.05
N ASN A 495 37.01 -12.34 -11.35
CA ASN A 495 37.89 -11.75 -12.34
C ASN A 495 37.58 -10.26 -12.50
N LEU A 496 38.44 -9.39 -11.95
CA LEU A 496 38.29 -7.94 -12.07
C LEU A 496 38.36 -7.44 -13.51
N ALA A 497 38.94 -8.22 -14.45
CA ALA A 497 38.96 -7.88 -15.87
C ALA A 497 37.56 -7.85 -16.50
N GLU A 498 36.52 -8.35 -15.84
CA GLU A 498 35.13 -8.15 -16.27
C GLU A 498 34.75 -6.66 -16.31
N PHE A 499 35.35 -5.84 -15.44
CA PHE A 499 34.99 -4.45 -15.24
C PHE A 499 35.92 -3.50 -15.99
N GLU A 500 35.33 -2.64 -16.83
CA GLU A 500 36.07 -1.54 -17.44
C GLU A 500 36.28 -0.40 -16.45
N TYR A 501 35.32 -0.16 -15.57
CA TYR A 501 35.39 0.86 -14.53
C TYR A 501 35.13 0.29 -13.15
N ILE A 502 35.82 0.82 -12.14
CA ILE A 502 35.54 0.55 -10.73
C ILE A 502 35.45 1.88 -9.99
N LEU A 503 34.30 2.17 -9.39
CA LEU A 503 34.03 3.42 -8.69
C LEU A 503 33.79 3.18 -7.19
N PHE A 504 34.47 3.97 -6.36
CA PHE A 504 34.29 3.97 -4.92
C PHE A 504 33.91 5.36 -4.42
N ASN A 505 33.10 5.40 -3.36
CA ASN A 505 33.03 6.53 -2.43
C ASN A 505 33.44 6.00 -1.05
N LEU A 506 34.74 6.07 -0.76
CA LEU A 506 35.32 5.48 0.46
C LEU A 506 34.99 6.29 1.72
N ARG A 507 34.52 7.53 1.59
CA ARG A 507 34.06 8.33 2.74
C ARG A 507 32.68 7.90 3.21
N HIS A 508 31.82 7.53 2.27
CA HIS A 508 30.45 7.09 2.56
C HIS A 508 30.17 5.71 1.95
N PRO A 509 30.92 4.67 2.36
CA PRO A 509 30.73 3.33 1.84
C PRO A 509 29.39 2.74 2.30
N TRP A 510 28.96 1.68 1.64
CA TRP A 510 27.93 0.81 2.17
C TRP A 510 28.49 0.01 3.36
N PRO A 511 27.77 -0.09 4.49
CA PRO A 511 28.30 -0.67 5.72
C PRO A 511 28.92 -2.06 5.55
N ASP A 512 28.28 -2.93 4.75
CA ASP A 512 28.71 -4.32 4.59
C ASP A 512 29.96 -4.46 3.70
N THR A 513 30.29 -3.44 2.91
CA THR A 513 31.38 -3.48 1.92
C THR A 513 32.46 -2.44 2.17
N ASP A 514 32.41 -1.71 3.29
CA ASP A 514 33.41 -0.69 3.67
C ASP A 514 34.84 -1.23 3.59
N LYS A 515 35.12 -2.30 4.34
CA LYS A 515 36.45 -2.94 4.37
C LYS A 515 36.86 -3.50 3.01
N ILE A 516 35.91 -4.06 2.27
CA ILE A 516 36.15 -4.64 0.93
C ILE A 516 36.54 -3.52 -0.03
N GLY A 517 35.80 -2.41 -0.03
CA GLY A 517 36.07 -1.24 -0.87
C GLY A 517 37.43 -0.62 -0.58
N ALA A 518 37.77 -0.39 0.70
CA ALA A 518 39.06 0.15 1.08
C ALA A 518 40.23 -0.75 0.69
N SER A 519 40.11 -2.07 0.94
CA SER A 519 41.12 -3.05 0.57
C SER A 519 41.33 -3.11 -0.95
N LEU A 520 40.24 -3.21 -1.71
CA LEU A 520 40.29 -3.27 -3.16
C LEU A 520 40.84 -1.98 -3.77
N ALA A 521 40.46 -0.81 -3.26
CA ALA A 521 41.01 0.46 -3.73
C ALA A 521 42.53 0.54 -3.53
N ASN A 522 43.05 0.01 -2.42
CA ASN A 522 44.50 -0.07 -2.20
C ASN A 522 45.19 -1.08 -3.12
N GLN A 523 44.57 -2.22 -3.40
CA GLN A 523 45.07 -3.19 -4.37
C GLN A 523 45.11 -2.59 -5.78
N LEU A 524 44.06 -1.89 -6.20
CA LEU A 524 43.95 -1.30 -7.55
C LEU A 524 44.96 -0.18 -7.79
N LYS A 525 45.33 0.61 -6.76
CA LYS A 525 46.40 1.62 -6.87
C LYS A 525 47.75 1.03 -7.25
N ASN A 526 47.98 -0.24 -6.91
CA ASN A 526 49.23 -0.95 -7.18
C ASN A 526 49.09 -1.95 -8.35
N SER A 527 47.92 -2.05 -8.97
CA SER A 527 47.67 -3.00 -10.07
C SER A 527 48.12 -2.40 -11.41
N PRO A 528 48.82 -3.18 -12.26
CA PRO A 528 49.15 -2.75 -13.62
C PRO A 528 47.93 -2.76 -14.56
N ASP A 529 46.84 -3.43 -14.18
CA ASP A 529 45.66 -3.61 -15.04
C ASP A 529 44.68 -2.44 -14.97
N PHE A 530 44.78 -1.60 -13.94
CA PHE A 530 43.89 -0.48 -13.70
C PHE A 530 44.67 0.82 -13.50
N GLN A 531 44.15 1.90 -14.07
CA GLN A 531 44.65 3.25 -13.87
C GLN A 531 43.65 4.04 -13.02
N LEU A 532 44.14 4.71 -11.97
CA LEU A 532 43.37 5.70 -11.24
C LEU A 532 43.20 6.95 -12.13
N THR A 533 41.97 7.19 -12.59
CA THR A 533 41.65 8.29 -13.53
C THR A 533 41.05 9.50 -12.84
N TYR A 534 40.48 9.31 -11.65
CA TYR A 534 39.92 10.40 -10.86
C TYR A 534 40.00 10.10 -9.36
N GLN A 535 40.35 11.12 -8.57
CA GLN A 535 40.36 11.07 -7.12
C GLN A 535 40.03 12.46 -6.53
N LYS A 536 38.97 12.55 -5.72
CA LYS A 536 38.61 13.77 -4.98
C LYS A 536 37.67 13.43 -3.83
N ASN A 537 37.87 14.00 -2.64
CA ASN A 537 37.04 13.78 -1.44
C ASN A 537 36.79 12.28 -1.16
N ASP A 538 37.82 11.45 -1.32
CA ASP A 538 37.76 9.98 -1.15
C ASP A 538 36.81 9.24 -2.10
N VAL A 539 36.38 9.91 -3.18
CA VAL A 539 35.78 9.28 -4.36
C VAL A 539 36.89 8.93 -5.33
N LEU A 540 36.99 7.64 -5.70
CA LEU A 540 38.05 7.12 -6.57
C LEU A 540 37.44 6.39 -7.77
N LEU A 541 37.87 6.74 -8.99
CA LEU A 541 37.51 6.03 -10.21
C LEU A 541 38.73 5.38 -10.84
N PHE A 542 38.67 4.06 -10.99
CA PHE A 542 39.66 3.28 -11.71
C PHE A 542 39.09 2.91 -13.09
N LYS A 543 39.94 2.99 -14.11
CA LYS A 543 39.65 2.52 -15.46
C LYS A 543 40.62 1.40 -15.82
N ARG A 544 40.13 0.32 -16.43
CA ARG A 544 40.96 -0.78 -16.91
C ARG A 544 41.84 -0.32 -18.07
N ASN A 545 43.11 -0.71 -18.04
CA ASN A 545 44.06 -0.46 -19.12
C ASN A 545 43.73 -1.35 -20.32
N ALA A 546 43.78 -0.81 -21.53
CA ALA A 546 43.40 -1.51 -22.77
C ALA A 546 44.29 -2.72 -23.16
N ARG A 547 45.29 -3.09 -22.34
CA ARG A 547 46.32 -4.09 -22.67
C ARG A 547 46.28 -5.40 -21.87
N SER A 548 45.30 -5.62 -20.98
CA SER A 548 45.21 -6.85 -20.17
C SER A 548 44.44 -8.02 -20.85
N ASN A 549 44.57 -8.16 -22.17
CA ASN A 549 44.07 -9.31 -22.95
C ASN A 549 45.21 -10.26 -23.37
N THR A 550 46.12 -10.57 -22.46
CA THR A 550 47.14 -11.63 -22.66
C THR A 550 46.97 -12.73 -21.65
#